data_AF-A0A4Q2YPM8-F1
#
_entry.id   AF-A0A4Q2YPM8-F1
#
_cell.length_a   1.000
_cell.length_b   1.000
_cell.length_c   1.000
_cell.angle_alpha   90.00
_cell.angle_beta   90.00
_cell.angle_gamma   90.00
#
_symmetry.space_group_name_H-M   'P 1'
#
loop_
_entity.id
_entity.type
_entity.pdbx_description
1 polymer ?
#
loop_
_entity_poly.entity_id
_entity_poly.type
_entity_poly.pdbx_seq_one_letter_code
_entity_poly.pdbx_strand_id
1 'polypeptide(L)'
;DYATAAGEATNAIGVGASAFGSGANAYADGATAVGFNALAVDAGASAFGNNAQASGANSVAVGTDASASGLDASALGTASVASGDGSLALGSQSTASGAYSTATGTGSTASGLQATVSGFNSLASGLASTATGGYSEASGDFSSAFGYSATAVGLSSVAVGEYSLATGDEGVAVGGTVFGSISTEATGAGSTALGAGAWATADQSTSVGWLSSADGVNSTAAGAASWAQADDSTALGYGSYASAANSVALGAGSEADRENTVSVGYAGGERQVANVAAGTEATDAVNLAQLDEVAAVAEGTDRYFKADGLNDGTDDAFIDGVGAIAIGASGRSQRRVQHRGGRRGVGLRLQHHGAGQPEQRAGRFGGGAGFGQRGRWRLQPGRGPGCTGHGPEQRGRGRLPVRLPAGRGLG
;
A
#
# COMPACT_ATOMS: atom_id res chain seq x y z
N ASP A 1 -41.64 -56.87 22.93
CA ASP A 1 -41.70 -55.50 23.50
C ASP A 1 -41.85 -54.45 22.41
N TYR A 2 -43.09 -54.17 22.00
CA TYR A 2 -43.51 -53.09 21.08
C TYR A 2 -42.82 -52.98 19.69
N ALA A 3 -42.10 -54.02 19.25
CA ALA A 3 -41.43 -54.01 17.95
C ALA A 3 -42.42 -54.23 16.78
N THR A 4 -42.16 -53.57 15.65
CA THR A 4 -42.94 -53.73 14.40
C THR A 4 -42.01 -54.02 13.24
N ALA A 5 -42.24 -55.09 12.49
CA ALA A 5 -41.52 -55.42 11.26
C ALA A 5 -42.52 -55.66 10.11
N ALA A 6 -42.37 -54.96 8.99
CA ALA A 6 -43.25 -55.07 7.83
C ALA A 6 -42.47 -55.03 6.51
N GLY A 7 -42.41 -56.17 5.82
CA GLY A 7 -41.69 -56.34 4.55
C GLY A 7 -41.01 -57.71 4.48
N GLU A 8 -40.58 -58.10 3.29
CA GLU A 8 -39.80 -59.34 3.10
C GLU A 8 -38.39 -59.16 3.71
N ALA A 9 -37.89 -60.19 4.41
CA ALA A 9 -36.60 -60.17 5.10
C ALA A 9 -36.38 -58.95 6.04
N THR A 10 -37.44 -58.47 6.69
CA THR A 10 -37.35 -57.38 7.67
C THR A 10 -37.06 -57.88 9.08
N ASN A 11 -36.21 -57.16 9.82
CA ASN A 11 -35.88 -57.49 11.21
C ASN A 11 -36.08 -56.26 12.11
N ALA A 12 -36.90 -56.41 13.16
CA ALA A 12 -37.00 -55.46 14.26
C ALA A 12 -36.72 -56.23 15.56
N ILE A 13 -35.48 -56.11 16.08
CA ILE A 13 -34.98 -56.95 17.17
C ILE A 13 -35.09 -56.26 18.53
N GLY A 14 -34.71 -54.98 18.62
CA GLY A 14 -34.70 -54.23 19.87
C GLY A 14 -36.10 -53.90 20.42
N VAL A 15 -36.16 -53.51 21.69
CA VAL A 15 -37.39 -53.08 22.35
C VAL A 15 -37.90 -51.78 21.71
N GLY A 16 -39.15 -51.78 21.24
CA GLY A 16 -39.75 -50.64 20.54
C GLY A 16 -39.21 -50.39 19.13
N ALA A 17 -38.40 -51.31 18.57
CA ALA A 17 -37.81 -51.15 17.25
C ALA A 17 -38.87 -51.21 16.14
N SER A 18 -38.68 -50.42 15.07
CA SER A 18 -39.61 -50.32 13.96
C SER A 18 -38.90 -50.48 12.62
N ALA A 19 -39.24 -51.51 11.84
CA ALA A 19 -38.66 -51.81 10.53
C ALA A 19 -39.74 -51.90 9.43
N PHE A 20 -39.62 -51.13 8.36
CA PHE A 20 -40.58 -51.08 7.24
C PHE A 20 -39.87 -51.09 5.87
N GLY A 21 -40.21 -52.03 4.99
CA GLY A 21 -39.64 -52.18 3.64
C GLY A 21 -38.70 -53.38 3.50
N SER A 22 -38.62 -54.01 2.32
CA SER A 22 -37.84 -55.25 2.15
C SER A 22 -36.36 -55.08 2.55
N GLY A 23 -35.84 -56.00 3.36
CA GLY A 23 -34.49 -55.95 3.90
C GLY A 23 -34.23 -54.84 4.94
N ALA A 24 -35.25 -54.15 5.45
CA ALA A 24 -35.07 -53.17 6.51
C ALA A 24 -34.70 -53.85 7.85
N ASN A 25 -33.67 -53.34 8.53
CA ASN A 25 -33.14 -53.91 9.78
C ASN A 25 -33.02 -52.84 10.87
N ALA A 26 -33.70 -53.05 11.99
CA ALA A 26 -33.59 -52.26 13.22
C ALA A 26 -33.16 -53.18 14.38
N TYR A 27 -31.90 -53.07 14.82
CA TYR A 27 -31.30 -54.07 15.72
C TYR A 27 -31.36 -53.73 17.21
N ALA A 28 -31.32 -52.45 17.59
CA ALA A 28 -31.28 -52.02 18.98
C ALA A 28 -32.57 -51.33 19.46
N ASP A 29 -32.63 -51.04 20.75
CA ASP A 29 -33.80 -50.43 21.41
C ASP A 29 -34.14 -49.07 20.82
N GLY A 30 -35.42 -48.84 20.52
CA GLY A 30 -35.91 -47.62 19.89
C GLY A 30 -35.43 -47.38 18.46
N ALA A 31 -34.69 -48.31 17.84
CA ALA A 31 -34.17 -48.14 16.49
C ALA A 31 -35.30 -48.17 15.45
N THR A 32 -35.22 -47.30 14.43
CA THR A 32 -36.22 -47.21 13.35
C THR A 32 -35.54 -47.30 11.99
N ALA A 33 -35.96 -48.24 11.14
CA ALA A 33 -35.47 -48.40 9.78
C ALA A 33 -36.64 -48.42 8.78
N VAL A 34 -36.68 -47.47 7.84
CA VAL A 34 -37.75 -47.33 6.85
C VAL A 34 -37.17 -47.18 5.46
N GLY A 35 -37.40 -48.16 4.59
CA GLY A 35 -36.92 -48.19 3.21
C GLY A 35 -36.29 -49.53 2.84
N PHE A 36 -36.13 -49.78 1.55
CA PHE A 36 -35.45 -50.99 1.08
C PHE A 36 -34.00 -51.00 1.56
N ASN A 37 -33.59 -52.06 2.26
CA ASN A 37 -32.25 -52.22 2.84
C ASN A 37 -31.84 -51.10 3.83
N ALA A 38 -32.80 -50.39 4.44
CA ALA A 38 -32.48 -49.43 5.50
C ALA A 38 -31.93 -50.16 6.74
N LEU A 39 -30.92 -49.59 7.40
CA LEU A 39 -30.22 -50.21 8.52
C LEU A 39 -30.10 -49.22 9.68
N ALA A 40 -30.69 -49.57 10.83
CA ALA A 40 -30.53 -48.88 12.11
C ALA A 40 -29.91 -49.85 13.13
N VAL A 41 -28.65 -49.62 13.51
CA VAL A 41 -27.86 -50.60 14.30
C VAL A 41 -27.97 -50.34 15.80
N ASP A 42 -27.65 -49.12 16.24
CA ASP A 42 -27.53 -48.77 17.65
C ASP A 42 -28.80 -48.16 18.26
N ALA A 43 -28.81 -48.02 19.59
CA ALA A 43 -29.97 -47.55 20.32
C ALA A 43 -30.40 -46.15 19.86
N GLY A 44 -31.70 -45.97 19.63
CA GLY A 44 -32.27 -44.71 19.13
C GLY A 44 -31.91 -44.33 17.69
N ALA A 45 -31.15 -45.17 16.97
CA ALA A 45 -30.77 -44.89 15.58
C ALA A 45 -31.98 -44.88 14.64
N SER A 46 -32.00 -43.96 13.68
CA SER A 46 -33.14 -43.74 12.77
C SER A 46 -32.69 -43.62 11.33
N ALA A 47 -32.99 -44.63 10.51
CA ALA A 47 -32.67 -44.69 9.08
C ALA A 47 -33.95 -44.60 8.21
N PHE A 48 -34.02 -43.61 7.32
CA PHE A 48 -35.14 -43.39 6.39
C PHE A 48 -34.64 -43.21 4.95
N GLY A 49 -34.82 -44.22 4.10
CA GLY A 49 -34.41 -44.17 2.70
C GLY A 49 -33.96 -45.53 2.17
N ASN A 50 -33.80 -45.63 0.85
CA ASN A 50 -33.19 -46.80 0.22
C ASN A 50 -31.72 -46.88 0.64
N ASN A 51 -31.32 -47.98 1.29
CA ASN A 51 -29.95 -48.18 1.77
C ASN A 51 -29.44 -47.08 2.75
N ALA A 52 -30.35 -46.40 3.45
CA ALA A 52 -29.98 -45.47 4.52
C ALA A 52 -29.40 -46.25 5.70
N GLN A 53 -28.28 -45.78 6.26
CA GLN A 53 -27.52 -46.47 7.31
C GLN A 53 -27.30 -45.55 8.51
N ALA A 54 -28.00 -45.80 9.61
CA ALA A 54 -27.79 -45.15 10.89
C ALA A 54 -27.12 -46.16 11.85
N SER A 55 -25.79 -46.12 11.95
CA SER A 55 -25.02 -47.09 12.72
C SER A 55 -24.49 -46.60 14.07
N GLY A 56 -24.47 -45.29 14.31
CA GLY A 56 -24.16 -44.72 15.63
C GLY A 56 -25.39 -44.61 16.54
N ALA A 57 -25.18 -44.61 17.85
CA ALA A 57 -26.28 -44.39 18.80
C ALA A 57 -26.90 -42.99 18.63
N ASN A 58 -28.23 -42.93 18.72
CA ASN A 58 -29.06 -41.76 18.43
C ASN A 58 -28.83 -41.13 17.05
N SER A 59 -28.17 -41.82 16.11
CA SER A 59 -27.86 -41.24 14.81
C SER A 59 -29.09 -41.21 13.89
N VAL A 60 -29.09 -40.27 12.94
CA VAL A 60 -30.20 -40.07 12.00
C VAL A 60 -29.66 -40.08 10.57
N ALA A 61 -30.09 -41.03 9.75
CA ALA A 61 -29.76 -41.09 8.33
C ALA A 61 -31.05 -40.96 7.49
N VAL A 62 -31.19 -39.90 6.71
CA VAL A 62 -32.36 -39.65 5.86
C VAL A 62 -31.93 -39.38 4.42
N GLY A 63 -32.32 -40.25 3.50
CA GLY A 63 -31.98 -40.17 2.08
C GLY A 63 -31.44 -41.48 1.54
N THR A 64 -31.46 -41.64 0.22
CA THR A 64 -30.86 -42.82 -0.44
C THR A 64 -29.35 -42.83 -0.18
N ASP A 65 -28.82 -43.95 0.30
CA ASP A 65 -27.39 -44.12 0.65
C ASP A 65 -26.85 -43.15 1.72
N ALA A 66 -27.71 -42.47 2.48
CA ALA A 66 -27.27 -41.64 3.61
C ALA A 66 -26.61 -42.50 4.70
N SER A 67 -25.50 -42.05 5.28
CA SER A 67 -24.73 -42.79 6.29
C SER A 67 -24.42 -41.93 7.50
N ALA A 68 -24.97 -42.27 8.66
CA ALA A 68 -24.72 -41.62 9.94
C ALA A 68 -24.09 -42.62 10.93
N SER A 69 -22.76 -42.60 11.04
CA SER A 69 -21.98 -43.58 11.81
C SER A 69 -21.38 -43.05 13.12
N GLY A 70 -21.34 -41.73 13.31
CA GLY A 70 -20.92 -41.14 14.58
C GLY A 70 -22.03 -41.19 15.65
N LEU A 71 -21.66 -41.12 16.92
CA LEU A 71 -22.61 -40.93 18.02
C LEU A 71 -23.38 -39.61 17.83
N ASP A 72 -24.69 -39.59 17.99
CA ASP A 72 -25.55 -38.41 17.80
C ASP A 72 -25.42 -37.74 16.41
N ALA A 73 -24.86 -38.43 15.40
CA ALA A 73 -24.61 -37.87 14.07
C ALA A 73 -25.89 -37.81 13.22
N SER A 74 -26.00 -36.83 12.33
CA SER A 74 -27.14 -36.66 11.42
C SER A 74 -26.69 -36.51 9.97
N ALA A 75 -27.05 -37.44 9.10
CA ALA A 75 -26.83 -37.41 7.66
C ALA A 75 -28.17 -37.25 6.92
N LEU A 76 -28.39 -36.10 6.27
CA LEU A 76 -29.65 -35.69 5.68
C LEU A 76 -29.44 -35.31 4.21
N GLY A 77 -29.71 -36.25 3.29
CA GLY A 77 -29.56 -36.08 1.85
C GLY A 77 -29.02 -37.34 1.18
N THR A 78 -29.23 -37.46 -0.13
CA THR A 78 -28.70 -38.60 -0.91
C THR A 78 -27.18 -38.68 -0.79
N ALA A 79 -26.67 -39.85 -0.42
CA ALA A 79 -25.24 -40.11 -0.21
C ALA A 79 -24.54 -39.12 0.76
N SER A 80 -25.29 -38.51 1.68
CA SER A 80 -24.71 -37.71 2.76
C SER A 80 -24.00 -38.61 3.78
N VAL A 81 -22.88 -38.15 4.34
CA VAL A 81 -22.05 -38.92 5.28
C VAL A 81 -21.77 -38.09 6.52
N ALA A 82 -22.26 -38.52 7.67
CA ALA A 82 -21.96 -37.94 8.99
C ALA A 82 -21.23 -39.00 9.83
N SER A 83 -19.90 -38.94 9.85
CA SER A 83 -19.05 -39.95 10.52
C SER A 83 -18.37 -39.46 11.80
N GLY A 84 -18.35 -38.14 12.05
CA GLY A 84 -17.90 -37.59 13.32
C GLY A 84 -18.98 -37.64 14.41
N ASP A 85 -18.59 -37.74 15.67
CA ASP A 85 -19.54 -37.67 16.80
C ASP A 85 -20.19 -36.27 16.86
N GLY A 86 -21.50 -36.22 17.05
CA GLY A 86 -22.30 -34.99 17.05
C GLY A 86 -22.24 -34.21 15.72
N SER A 87 -21.86 -34.86 14.63
CA SER A 87 -21.72 -34.20 13.32
C SER A 87 -23.06 -34.08 12.57
N LEU A 88 -23.17 -33.07 11.71
CA LEU A 88 -24.32 -32.85 10.83
C LEU A 88 -23.88 -32.73 9.38
N ALA A 89 -24.31 -33.64 8.51
CA ALA A 89 -24.18 -33.53 7.06
C ALA A 89 -25.57 -33.30 6.44
N LEU A 90 -25.83 -32.12 5.89
CA LEU A 90 -27.10 -31.73 5.28
C LEU A 90 -26.90 -31.31 3.82
N GLY A 91 -27.35 -32.15 2.89
CA GLY A 91 -27.21 -31.94 1.45
C GLY A 91 -26.75 -33.20 0.72
N SER A 92 -27.01 -33.28 -0.59
CA SER A 92 -26.56 -34.41 -1.41
C SER A 92 -25.03 -34.48 -1.43
N GLN A 93 -24.45 -35.63 -1.14
CA GLN A 93 -22.99 -35.84 -1.04
C GLN A 93 -22.27 -34.93 -0.04
N SER A 94 -22.99 -34.34 0.92
CA SER A 94 -22.36 -33.60 2.02
C SER A 94 -21.61 -34.58 2.95
N THR A 95 -20.45 -34.18 3.45
CA THR A 95 -19.61 -35.00 4.33
C THR A 95 -19.24 -34.22 5.58
N ALA A 96 -19.60 -34.72 6.76
CA ALA A 96 -19.20 -34.20 8.06
C ALA A 96 -18.44 -35.30 8.82
N SER A 97 -17.11 -35.26 8.76
CA SER A 97 -16.24 -36.30 9.34
C SER A 97 -15.47 -35.85 10.59
N GLY A 98 -15.39 -34.54 10.84
CA GLY A 98 -14.88 -34.02 12.11
C GLY A 98 -15.90 -34.21 13.24
N ALA A 99 -15.46 -34.46 14.46
CA ALA A 99 -16.37 -34.42 15.61
C ALA A 99 -16.94 -33.00 15.78
N TYR A 100 -18.21 -32.90 16.15
CA TYR A 100 -18.99 -31.66 16.25
C TYR A 100 -18.96 -30.78 15.00
N SER A 101 -18.65 -31.37 13.83
CA SER A 101 -18.61 -30.65 12.56
C SER A 101 -19.99 -30.50 11.94
N THR A 102 -20.18 -29.46 11.14
CA THR A 102 -21.43 -29.23 10.41
C THR A 102 -21.11 -28.95 8.94
N ALA A 103 -21.61 -29.77 8.03
CA ALA A 103 -21.52 -29.59 6.59
C ALA A 103 -22.92 -29.39 6.01
N THR A 104 -23.19 -28.18 5.50
CA THR A 104 -24.47 -27.85 4.85
C THR A 104 -24.23 -27.42 3.39
N GLY A 105 -24.96 -28.03 2.47
CA GLY A 105 -24.87 -27.81 1.02
C GLY A 105 -24.35 -29.02 0.25
N THR A 106 -24.72 -29.10 -1.03
CA THR A 106 -24.34 -30.22 -1.90
C THR A 106 -22.82 -30.28 -2.09
N GLY A 107 -22.22 -31.45 -1.83
CA GLY A 107 -20.78 -31.67 -1.93
C GLY A 107 -19.93 -30.93 -0.88
N SER A 108 -20.56 -30.30 0.12
CA SER A 108 -19.81 -29.65 1.22
C SER A 108 -19.05 -30.69 2.06
N THR A 109 -17.86 -30.34 2.52
CA THR A 109 -17.00 -31.23 3.33
C THR A 109 -16.48 -30.52 4.58
N ALA A 110 -16.91 -30.93 5.76
CA ALA A 110 -16.39 -30.50 7.05
C ALA A 110 -15.60 -31.64 7.70
N SER A 111 -14.27 -31.62 7.60
CA SER A 111 -13.40 -32.69 8.12
C SER A 111 -12.62 -32.31 9.37
N GLY A 112 -12.48 -31.02 9.67
CA GLY A 112 -11.87 -30.55 10.91
C GLY A 112 -12.77 -30.75 12.13
N LEU A 113 -12.17 -30.97 13.31
CA LEU A 113 -12.89 -30.94 14.59
C LEU A 113 -13.59 -29.57 14.74
N GLN A 114 -14.89 -29.54 15.06
CA GLN A 114 -15.70 -28.31 15.16
C GLN A 114 -15.78 -27.47 13.87
N ALA A 115 -15.40 -28.04 12.71
CA ALA A 115 -15.45 -27.31 11.45
C ALA A 115 -16.89 -27.04 11.02
N THR A 116 -17.14 -25.87 10.44
CA THR A 116 -18.47 -25.46 9.95
C THR A 116 -18.41 -25.10 8.48
N VAL A 117 -19.30 -25.68 7.68
CA VAL A 117 -19.37 -25.47 6.24
C VAL A 117 -20.80 -25.15 5.82
N SER A 118 -20.94 -24.10 5.01
CA SER A 118 -22.20 -23.72 4.38
C SER A 118 -21.97 -23.28 2.93
N GLY A 119 -22.18 -24.17 1.98
CA GLY A 119 -21.98 -23.88 0.56
C GLY A 119 -21.97 -25.09 -0.37
N PHE A 120 -21.99 -24.82 -1.68
CA PHE A 120 -21.80 -25.85 -2.70
C PHE A 120 -20.32 -26.15 -2.88
N ASN A 121 -19.92 -27.42 -2.71
CA ASN A 121 -18.51 -27.86 -2.82
C ASN A 121 -17.51 -27.04 -1.99
N SER A 122 -17.94 -26.52 -0.83
CA SER A 122 -17.02 -25.86 0.10
C SER A 122 -16.35 -26.86 1.04
N LEU A 123 -15.19 -26.48 1.57
CA LEU A 123 -14.31 -27.32 2.38
C LEU A 123 -13.89 -26.58 3.64
N ALA A 124 -14.05 -27.20 4.81
CA ALA A 124 -13.39 -26.79 6.04
C ALA A 124 -12.65 -28.00 6.65
N SER A 125 -11.32 -27.95 6.65
CA SER A 125 -10.46 -29.07 7.07
C SER A 125 -9.59 -28.77 8.31
N GLY A 126 -9.40 -27.50 8.65
CA GLY A 126 -8.71 -27.09 9.88
C GLY A 126 -9.56 -27.24 11.14
N LEU A 127 -8.91 -27.30 12.31
CA LEU A 127 -9.56 -27.27 13.62
C LEU A 127 -10.40 -26.00 13.76
N ALA A 128 -11.68 -26.14 14.12
CA ALA A 128 -12.61 -25.02 14.32
C ALA A 128 -12.67 -24.04 13.13
N SER A 129 -12.36 -24.51 11.92
CA SER A 129 -12.39 -23.65 10.73
C SER A 129 -13.81 -23.48 10.18
N THR A 130 -14.06 -22.36 9.50
CA THR A 130 -15.38 -22.03 8.95
C THR A 130 -15.30 -21.66 7.48
N ALA A 131 -16.04 -22.36 6.62
CA ALA A 131 -16.14 -22.08 5.18
C ALA A 131 -17.58 -21.81 4.75
N THR A 132 -17.88 -20.57 4.35
CA THR A 132 -19.21 -20.15 3.88
C THR A 132 -19.12 -19.56 2.48
N GLY A 133 -19.89 -20.10 1.53
CA GLY A 133 -19.84 -19.73 0.11
C GLY A 133 -19.62 -20.95 -0.80
N GLY A 134 -19.95 -20.81 -2.09
CA GLY A 134 -19.65 -21.87 -3.05
C GLY A 134 -18.14 -21.97 -3.28
N TYR A 135 -17.59 -23.19 -3.24
CA TYR A 135 -16.16 -23.47 -3.42
C TYR A 135 -15.22 -22.75 -2.43
N SER A 136 -15.73 -22.25 -1.30
CA SER A 136 -14.87 -21.67 -0.27
C SER A 136 -14.05 -22.76 0.42
N GLU A 137 -12.83 -22.42 0.84
CA GLU A 137 -11.90 -23.33 1.49
C GLU A 137 -11.32 -22.69 2.77
N ALA A 138 -11.51 -23.36 3.91
CA ALA A 138 -10.91 -23.01 5.19
C ALA A 138 -10.08 -24.20 5.73
N SER A 139 -8.81 -24.28 5.34
CA SER A 139 -7.93 -25.42 5.65
C SER A 139 -6.91 -25.14 6.76
N GLY A 140 -6.74 -23.88 7.17
CA GLY A 140 -5.96 -23.54 8.36
C GLY A 140 -6.74 -23.77 9.66
N ASP A 141 -6.05 -24.13 10.73
CA ASP A 141 -6.67 -24.18 12.07
C ASP A 141 -7.17 -22.79 12.46
N PHE A 142 -8.38 -22.71 13.01
CA PHE A 142 -9.10 -21.48 13.35
C PHE A 142 -9.35 -20.54 12.16
N SER A 143 -9.16 -21.00 10.92
CA SER A 143 -9.31 -20.15 9.73
C SER A 143 -10.78 -19.92 9.35
N SER A 144 -11.03 -18.82 8.64
CA SER A 144 -12.38 -18.43 8.23
C SER A 144 -12.41 -17.96 6.78
N ALA A 145 -13.16 -18.64 5.92
CA ALA A 145 -13.37 -18.29 4.52
C ALA A 145 -14.84 -17.94 4.24
N PHE A 146 -15.12 -16.70 3.87
CA PHE A 146 -16.46 -16.18 3.57
C PHE A 146 -16.53 -15.59 2.15
N GLY A 147 -17.14 -16.29 1.19
CA GLY A 147 -17.31 -15.80 -0.18
C GLY A 147 -17.22 -16.92 -1.21
N TYR A 148 -17.57 -16.62 -2.47
CA TYR A 148 -17.37 -17.57 -3.56
C TYR A 148 -15.87 -17.75 -3.81
N SER A 149 -15.37 -18.99 -3.73
CA SER A 149 -13.94 -19.32 -3.85
C SER A 149 -13.00 -18.57 -2.88
N ALA A 150 -13.51 -18.06 -1.76
CA ALA A 150 -12.65 -17.50 -0.70
C ALA A 150 -11.78 -18.62 -0.10
N THR A 151 -10.48 -18.36 0.09
CA THR A 151 -9.49 -19.37 0.49
C THR A 151 -8.69 -18.88 1.70
N ALA A 152 -8.87 -19.52 2.85
CA ALA A 152 -8.19 -19.24 4.12
C ALA A 152 -7.41 -20.48 4.58
N VAL A 153 -6.12 -20.55 4.25
CA VAL A 153 -5.27 -21.74 4.49
C VAL A 153 -4.18 -21.53 5.55
N GLY A 154 -3.83 -20.28 5.88
CA GLY A 154 -2.94 -19.98 6.99
C GLY A 154 -3.59 -20.25 8.36
N LEU A 155 -2.78 -20.53 9.38
CA LEU A 155 -3.23 -20.65 10.77
C LEU A 155 -3.94 -19.37 11.19
N SER A 156 -5.14 -19.45 11.76
CA SER A 156 -5.95 -18.30 12.20
C SER A 156 -6.20 -17.25 11.10
N SER A 157 -6.13 -17.63 9.82
CA SER A 157 -6.30 -16.69 8.71
C SER A 157 -7.77 -16.38 8.40
N VAL A 158 -8.04 -15.23 7.80
CA VAL A 158 -9.38 -14.76 7.46
C VAL A 158 -9.41 -14.33 5.99
N ALA A 159 -10.22 -14.99 5.18
CA ALA A 159 -10.50 -14.62 3.79
C ALA A 159 -11.98 -14.24 3.65
N VAL A 160 -12.27 -12.99 3.29
CA VAL A 160 -13.63 -12.49 3.08
C VAL A 160 -13.73 -11.84 1.70
N GLY A 161 -14.59 -12.42 0.86
CA GLY A 161 -14.91 -11.94 -0.47
C GLY A 161 -14.59 -12.92 -1.60
N GLU A 162 -15.10 -12.60 -2.78
CA GLU A 162 -14.93 -13.42 -3.99
C GLU A 162 -13.44 -13.60 -4.34
N TYR A 163 -12.96 -14.85 -4.38
CA TYR A 163 -11.55 -15.21 -4.61
C TYR A 163 -10.53 -14.58 -3.64
N SER A 164 -10.96 -14.07 -2.49
CA SER A 164 -10.01 -13.57 -1.48
C SER A 164 -9.08 -14.71 -1.02
N LEU A 165 -7.80 -14.41 -0.85
CA LEU A 165 -6.76 -15.38 -0.56
C LEU A 165 -5.97 -14.98 0.69
N ALA A 166 -6.11 -15.75 1.77
CA ALA A 166 -5.36 -15.60 3.01
C ALA A 166 -4.52 -16.85 3.29
N THR A 167 -3.30 -16.88 2.74
CA THR A 167 -2.36 -18.01 2.87
C THR A 167 -1.31 -17.82 3.95
N GLY A 168 -1.05 -16.57 4.36
CA GLY A 168 -0.18 -16.31 5.49
C GLY A 168 -0.85 -16.71 6.81
N ASP A 169 -0.07 -17.25 7.75
CA ASP A 169 -0.52 -17.42 9.13
C ASP A 169 -0.93 -16.06 9.70
N GLU A 170 -2.06 -16.01 10.41
CA GLU A 170 -2.67 -14.80 10.95
C GLU A 170 -3.01 -13.75 9.86
N GLY A 171 -3.02 -14.16 8.58
CA GLY A 171 -3.28 -13.30 7.44
C GLY A 171 -4.75 -12.92 7.31
N VAL A 172 -5.02 -11.65 7.00
CA VAL A 172 -6.38 -11.12 6.83
C VAL A 172 -6.55 -10.55 5.42
N ALA A 173 -7.28 -11.25 4.55
CA ALA A 173 -7.65 -10.80 3.21
C ALA A 173 -9.15 -10.47 3.16
N VAL A 174 -9.51 -9.19 3.12
CA VAL A 174 -10.92 -8.74 3.02
C VAL A 174 -11.08 -7.87 1.78
N GLY A 175 -11.87 -8.36 0.82
CA GLY A 175 -12.11 -7.64 -0.42
C GLY A 175 -12.75 -8.52 -1.46
N GLY A 176 -12.07 -8.71 -2.59
CA GLY A 176 -12.56 -9.51 -3.69
C GLY A 176 -11.75 -9.24 -4.94
N THR A 177 -12.30 -9.58 -6.09
CA THR A 177 -11.58 -9.35 -7.34
C THR A 177 -11.76 -7.94 -7.89
N VAL A 178 -10.70 -7.45 -8.52
CA VAL A 178 -10.81 -6.39 -9.53
C VAL A 178 -10.85 -7.06 -10.91
N PHE A 179 -11.82 -6.67 -11.73
CA PHE A 179 -12.03 -7.20 -13.08
C PHE A 179 -12.14 -8.75 -13.14
N GLY A 180 -12.55 -9.42 -12.05
CA GLY A 180 -12.66 -10.88 -12.00
C GLY A 180 -11.32 -11.64 -12.01
N SER A 181 -10.18 -10.95 -11.88
CA SER A 181 -8.85 -11.56 -12.10
C SER A 181 -7.75 -11.13 -11.13
N ILE A 182 -7.94 -10.04 -10.39
CA ILE A 182 -6.97 -9.57 -9.40
C ILE A 182 -7.61 -9.68 -8.01
N SER A 183 -7.29 -10.75 -7.30
CA SER A 183 -7.77 -11.05 -5.94
C SER A 183 -7.15 -10.14 -4.88
N THR A 184 -7.85 -9.99 -3.76
CA THR A 184 -7.25 -9.52 -2.50
C THR A 184 -6.41 -10.64 -1.90
N GLU A 185 -5.16 -10.38 -1.56
CA GLU A 185 -4.20 -11.40 -1.14
C GLU A 185 -3.43 -10.97 0.11
N ALA A 186 -3.52 -11.76 1.17
CA ALA A 186 -2.72 -11.66 2.39
C ALA A 186 -1.87 -12.94 2.51
N THR A 187 -0.66 -12.91 1.93
CA THR A 187 0.18 -14.11 1.78
C THR A 187 1.38 -14.14 2.73
N GLY A 188 1.76 -13.00 3.30
CA GLY A 188 2.78 -12.95 4.37
C GLY A 188 2.21 -13.28 5.75
N ALA A 189 3.05 -13.76 6.67
CA ALA A 189 2.64 -14.03 8.04
C ALA A 189 2.27 -12.73 8.78
N GLY A 190 1.11 -12.70 9.45
CA GLY A 190 0.56 -11.50 10.09
C GLY A 190 0.18 -10.39 9.13
N SER A 191 0.08 -10.68 7.82
CA SER A 191 -0.23 -9.67 6.80
C SER A 191 -1.72 -9.28 6.79
N THR A 192 -2.01 -8.05 6.38
CA THR A 192 -3.38 -7.53 6.28
C THR A 192 -3.61 -6.89 4.91
N ALA A 193 -4.50 -7.46 4.09
CA ALA A 193 -4.92 -6.93 2.80
C ALA A 193 -6.42 -6.56 2.83
N LEU A 194 -6.72 -5.27 2.71
CA LEU A 194 -8.08 -4.72 2.78
C LEU A 194 -8.41 -3.91 1.52
N GLY A 195 -9.36 -4.39 0.72
CA GLY A 195 -9.80 -3.77 -0.53
C GLY A 195 -9.62 -4.68 -1.74
N ALA A 196 -10.46 -4.52 -2.76
CA ALA A 196 -10.40 -5.35 -3.95
C ALA A 196 -9.05 -5.20 -4.65
N GLY A 197 -8.37 -6.33 -4.88
CA GLY A 197 -7.03 -6.37 -5.46
C GLY A 197 -5.92 -5.79 -4.58
N ALA A 198 -6.14 -5.63 -3.27
CA ALA A 198 -5.07 -5.28 -2.34
C ALA A 198 -4.15 -6.47 -2.10
N TRP A 199 -2.84 -6.25 -2.11
CA TRP A 199 -1.82 -7.28 -1.93
C TRP A 199 -0.94 -6.94 -0.73
N ALA A 200 -0.92 -7.80 0.27
CA ALA A 200 0.00 -7.77 1.41
C ALA A 200 0.82 -9.07 1.37
N THR A 201 1.95 -9.03 0.65
CA THR A 201 2.65 -10.25 0.21
C THR A 201 3.84 -10.65 1.08
N ALA A 202 4.27 -9.76 1.97
CA ALA A 202 5.38 -9.97 2.88
C ALA A 202 4.93 -10.03 4.35
N ASP A 203 5.77 -10.58 5.21
CA ASP A 203 5.48 -10.72 6.62
C ASP A 203 5.22 -9.36 7.28
N GLN A 204 4.18 -9.33 8.12
CA GLN A 204 3.72 -8.15 8.85
C GLN A 204 3.37 -6.95 7.96
N SER A 205 3.17 -7.17 6.65
CA SER A 205 2.82 -6.10 5.74
C SER A 205 1.34 -5.75 5.79
N THR A 206 1.01 -4.48 5.58
CA THR A 206 -0.36 -3.96 5.61
C THR A 206 -0.67 -3.23 4.31
N SER A 207 -1.67 -3.70 3.58
CA SER A 207 -2.12 -3.15 2.30
C SER A 207 -3.60 -2.79 2.38
N VAL A 208 -3.93 -1.50 2.30
CA VAL A 208 -5.29 -0.99 2.46
C VAL A 208 -5.65 -0.06 1.31
N GLY A 209 -6.53 -0.53 0.42
CA GLY A 209 -7.03 0.24 -0.72
C GLY A 209 -7.13 -0.58 -2.00
N TRP A 210 -7.96 -0.10 -2.94
CA TRP A 210 -8.11 -0.70 -4.26
C TRP A 210 -6.76 -0.75 -4.99
N LEU A 211 -6.29 -1.95 -5.37
CA LEU A 211 -4.99 -2.17 -6.02
C LEU A 211 -3.77 -1.64 -5.24
N SER A 212 -3.84 -1.61 -3.91
CA SER A 212 -2.67 -1.30 -3.06
C SER A 212 -1.73 -2.51 -2.97
N SER A 213 -0.43 -2.28 -2.77
CA SER A 213 0.60 -3.33 -2.68
C SER A 213 1.58 -3.03 -1.55
N ALA A 214 1.73 -3.94 -0.60
CA ALA A 214 2.71 -3.90 0.48
C ALA A 214 3.59 -5.15 0.38
N ASP A 215 4.72 -5.02 -0.32
CA ASP A 215 5.60 -6.11 -0.75
C ASP A 215 6.89 -6.24 0.08
N GLY A 216 7.20 -5.22 0.88
CA GLY A 216 8.31 -5.28 1.84
C GLY A 216 7.90 -5.85 3.19
N VAL A 217 8.85 -6.45 3.91
CA VAL A 217 8.62 -6.89 5.30
C VAL A 217 8.30 -5.67 6.16
N ASN A 218 7.31 -5.77 7.06
CA ASN A 218 6.80 -4.67 7.89
C ASN A 218 6.29 -3.44 7.10
N SER A 219 6.08 -3.57 5.78
CA SER A 219 5.70 -2.43 4.96
C SER A 219 4.22 -2.07 5.11
N THR A 220 3.89 -0.80 4.87
CA THR A 220 2.50 -0.31 4.90
C THR A 220 2.15 0.46 3.65
N ALA A 221 1.17 0.00 2.88
CA ALA A 221 0.57 0.73 1.76
C ALA A 221 -0.88 1.07 2.08
N ALA A 222 -1.21 2.35 2.25
CA ALA A 222 -2.57 2.80 2.50
C ALA A 222 -3.00 3.88 1.50
N GLY A 223 -4.00 3.55 0.69
CA GLY A 223 -4.52 4.36 -0.40
C GLY A 223 -4.67 3.55 -1.67
N ALA A 224 -5.66 3.88 -2.51
CA ALA A 224 -5.83 3.19 -3.78
C ALA A 224 -4.56 3.34 -4.65
N ALA A 225 -4.07 2.24 -5.21
CA ALA A 225 -2.83 2.16 -5.96
C ALA A 225 -1.58 2.64 -5.19
N SER A 226 -1.59 2.65 -3.84
CA SER A 226 -0.37 2.91 -3.03
C SER A 226 0.53 1.67 -2.96
N TRP A 227 1.83 1.87 -3.08
CA TRP A 227 2.81 0.80 -3.28
C TRP A 227 4.00 1.00 -2.32
N ALA A 228 4.14 0.12 -1.34
CA ALA A 228 5.26 0.05 -0.40
C ALA A 228 6.10 -1.19 -0.72
N GLN A 229 7.18 -1.00 -1.50
CA GLN A 229 7.90 -2.09 -2.15
C GLN A 229 9.09 -2.61 -1.32
N ALA A 230 9.66 -1.78 -0.46
CA ALA A 230 10.86 -2.10 0.30
C ALA A 230 10.55 -2.42 1.77
N ASP A 231 11.47 -3.09 2.45
CA ASP A 231 11.35 -3.39 3.88
C ASP A 231 11.23 -2.12 4.71
N ASP A 232 10.39 -2.17 5.75
CA ASP A 232 10.06 -1.06 6.65
C ASP A 232 9.54 0.20 5.92
N SER A 233 9.12 0.09 4.66
CA SER A 233 8.63 1.22 3.86
C SER A 233 7.16 1.50 4.11
N THR A 234 6.76 2.77 3.96
CA THR A 234 5.39 3.23 4.18
C THR A 234 4.93 4.14 3.05
N ALA A 235 3.89 3.76 2.31
CA ALA A 235 3.27 4.55 1.26
C ALA A 235 1.84 4.96 1.68
N LEU A 236 1.62 6.25 1.92
CA LEU A 236 0.35 6.78 2.43
C LEU A 236 -0.25 7.79 1.44
N GLY A 237 -1.25 7.37 0.68
CA GLY A 237 -2.00 8.20 -0.27
C GLY A 237 -2.17 7.55 -1.64
N TYR A 238 -3.16 8.02 -2.41
CA TYR A 238 -3.44 7.50 -3.75
C TYR A 238 -2.19 7.55 -4.65
N GLY A 239 -1.77 6.40 -5.19
CA GLY A 239 -0.61 6.33 -6.08
C GLY A 239 0.73 6.69 -5.42
N SER A 240 0.83 6.72 -4.09
CA SER A 240 2.11 6.92 -3.40
C SER A 240 3.02 5.70 -3.60
N TYR A 241 4.33 5.94 -3.71
CA TYR A 241 5.33 4.92 -4.02
C TYR A 241 6.55 5.01 -3.11
N ALA A 242 6.70 4.07 -2.18
CA ALA A 242 7.88 3.97 -1.31
C ALA A 242 8.74 2.79 -1.78
N SER A 243 9.84 3.09 -2.48
CA SER A 243 10.71 2.09 -3.13
C SER A 243 12.04 1.85 -2.42
N ALA A 244 12.38 2.67 -1.41
CA ALA A 244 13.58 2.52 -0.62
C ALA A 244 13.29 2.01 0.80
N ALA A 245 14.24 1.29 1.40
CA ALA A 245 14.09 0.71 2.73
C ALA A 245 13.93 1.79 3.81
N ASN A 246 13.10 1.53 4.82
CA ASN A 246 12.82 2.47 5.92
C ASN A 246 12.46 3.88 5.42
N SER A 247 11.66 3.98 4.36
CA SER A 247 11.26 5.26 3.76
C SER A 247 9.75 5.46 3.82
N VAL A 248 9.32 6.73 3.81
CA VAL A 248 7.90 7.10 3.87
C VAL A 248 7.54 7.99 2.68
N ALA A 249 6.65 7.54 1.81
CA ALA A 249 6.00 8.36 0.79
C ALA A 249 4.66 8.89 1.32
N LEU A 250 4.62 10.16 1.71
CA LEU A 250 3.47 10.79 2.35
C LEU A 250 2.72 11.72 1.38
N GLY A 251 1.49 11.36 1.05
CA GLY A 251 0.59 12.09 0.16
C GLY A 251 0.41 11.44 -1.21
N ALA A 252 -0.66 11.83 -1.91
CA ALA A 252 -1.00 11.26 -3.21
C ALA A 252 0.11 11.50 -4.25
N GLY A 253 0.56 10.44 -4.92
CA GLY A 253 1.63 10.49 -5.92
C GLY A 253 3.02 10.85 -5.37
N SER A 254 3.21 10.86 -4.04
CA SER A 254 4.55 11.05 -3.47
C SER A 254 5.45 9.85 -3.78
N GLU A 255 6.73 10.10 -3.96
CA GLU A 255 7.75 9.08 -4.27
C GLU A 255 8.90 9.17 -3.27
N ALA A 256 9.19 8.06 -2.58
CA ALA A 256 10.32 7.93 -1.66
C ALA A 256 11.31 6.90 -2.22
N ASP A 257 12.40 7.40 -2.81
CA ASP A 257 13.43 6.65 -3.53
C ASP A 257 14.79 6.62 -2.80
N ARG A 258 14.81 7.10 -1.56
CA ARG A 258 16.00 7.15 -0.69
C ARG A 258 15.73 6.51 0.66
N GLU A 259 16.65 5.67 1.10
CA GLU A 259 16.55 5.00 2.39
C GLU A 259 16.54 6.00 3.54
N ASN A 260 15.82 5.68 4.62
CA ASN A 260 15.76 6.51 5.83
C ASN A 260 15.27 7.94 5.56
N THR A 261 14.28 8.12 4.69
CA THR A 261 13.71 9.43 4.35
C THR A 261 12.19 9.47 4.41
N VAL A 262 11.64 10.67 4.60
CA VAL A 262 10.22 10.97 4.38
C VAL A 262 10.12 11.88 3.17
N SER A 263 9.49 11.41 2.10
CA SER A 263 9.16 12.22 0.94
C SER A 263 7.72 12.71 1.04
N VAL A 264 7.52 14.02 0.91
CA VAL A 264 6.20 14.66 0.90
C VAL A 264 5.74 15.03 -0.52
N GLY A 265 6.41 14.55 -1.56
CA GLY A 265 6.16 14.90 -2.96
C GLY A 265 6.98 14.05 -3.91
N TYR A 266 7.34 14.63 -5.05
CA TYR A 266 8.25 14.05 -6.03
C TYR A 266 9.02 15.16 -6.72
N ALA A 267 10.04 14.84 -7.51
CA ALA A 267 10.87 15.84 -8.20
C ALA A 267 10.02 16.71 -9.16
N GLY A 268 10.02 18.03 -8.95
CA GLY A 268 9.19 18.98 -9.68
C GLY A 268 7.72 19.05 -9.23
N GLY A 269 7.37 18.29 -8.20
CA GLY A 269 6.05 18.23 -7.56
C GLY A 269 6.16 18.36 -6.04
N GLU A 270 7.03 19.25 -5.57
CA GLU A 270 7.30 19.45 -4.15
C GLU A 270 6.07 20.02 -3.43
N ARG A 271 5.93 19.66 -2.15
CA ARG A 271 4.92 20.23 -1.25
C ARG A 271 5.58 21.09 -0.18
N GLN A 272 4.88 22.14 0.23
CA GLN A 272 5.25 22.88 1.42
C GLN A 272 4.87 22.07 2.67
N VAL A 273 5.76 22.08 3.65
CA VAL A 273 5.46 21.62 5.01
C VAL A 273 5.11 22.86 5.84
N ALA A 274 3.83 23.00 6.17
CA ALA A 274 3.30 24.18 6.86
C ALA A 274 3.02 23.89 8.35
N ASN A 275 2.82 24.95 9.14
CA ASN A 275 2.56 24.89 10.59
C ASN A 275 3.69 24.24 11.39
N VAL A 276 4.93 24.47 10.97
CA VAL A 276 6.14 23.99 11.65
C VAL A 276 6.53 25.00 12.74
N ALA A 277 6.43 24.57 14.01
CA ALA A 277 6.93 25.34 15.14
C ALA A 277 8.46 25.53 15.04
N ALA A 278 9.00 26.52 15.74
CA ALA A 278 10.44 26.76 15.75
C ALA A 278 11.17 25.54 16.36
N GLY A 279 12.19 25.05 15.67
CA GLY A 279 13.03 23.95 16.14
C GLY A 279 13.87 24.37 17.34
N THR A 280 14.05 23.45 18.30
CA THR A 280 14.76 23.67 19.56
C THR A 280 15.94 22.73 19.75
N GLU A 281 15.93 21.57 19.08
CA GLU A 281 17.02 20.61 19.07
C GLU A 281 17.76 20.60 17.73
N ALA A 282 18.95 19.98 17.69
CA ALA A 282 19.80 19.97 16.50
C ALA A 282 19.20 19.22 15.30
N THR A 283 18.24 18.33 15.53
CA THR A 283 17.56 17.51 14.50
C THR A 283 16.14 17.97 14.21
N ASP A 284 15.71 19.10 14.75
CA ASP A 284 14.40 19.68 14.45
C ASP A 284 14.40 20.36 13.07
N ALA A 285 13.23 20.40 12.44
CA ALA A 285 13.03 21.22 11.25
C ALA A 285 13.10 22.72 11.61
N VAL A 286 13.82 23.49 10.80
CA VAL A 286 13.87 24.95 10.90
C VAL A 286 12.71 25.55 10.11
N ASN A 287 11.93 26.44 10.73
CA ASN A 287 10.85 27.14 10.03
C ASN A 287 11.34 28.46 9.39
N LEU A 288 10.48 29.10 8.59
CA LEU A 288 10.83 30.33 7.88
C LEU A 288 11.25 31.48 8.83
N ALA A 289 10.59 31.63 9.98
CA ALA A 289 10.91 32.69 10.93
C ALA A 289 12.33 32.58 11.50
N GLN A 290 12.78 31.36 11.84
CA GLN A 290 14.15 31.12 12.30
C GLN A 290 15.18 31.39 11.19
N LEU A 291 14.87 31.04 9.94
CA LEU A 291 15.75 31.33 8.81
C LEU A 291 15.83 32.84 8.53
N ASP A 292 14.72 33.55 8.64
CA ASP A 292 14.66 35.02 8.47
C ASP A 292 15.47 35.75 9.56
N GLU A 293 15.46 35.26 10.81
CA GLU A 293 16.32 35.78 11.88
C GLU A 293 17.82 35.62 11.54
N VAL A 294 18.23 34.47 10.99
CA VAL A 294 19.60 34.25 10.52
C VAL A 294 19.93 35.16 9.34
N ALA A 295 19.00 35.34 8.39
CA ALA A 295 19.19 36.22 7.24
C ALA A 295 19.36 37.69 7.66
N ALA A 296 18.57 38.15 8.63
CA ALA A 296 18.69 39.51 9.18
C ALA A 296 20.05 39.77 9.82
N VAL A 297 20.62 38.76 10.52
CA VAL A 297 22.01 38.84 11.02
C VAL A 297 23.01 38.86 9.86
N ALA A 298 22.82 38.01 8.85
CA ALA A 298 23.72 37.91 7.70
C ALA A 298 23.82 39.22 6.91
N GLU A 299 22.70 39.92 6.67
CA GLU A 299 22.69 41.25 6.03
C GLU A 299 23.53 42.29 6.80
N GLY A 300 23.63 42.15 8.13
CA GLY A 300 24.49 42.99 8.97
C GLY A 300 25.99 42.62 8.96
N THR A 301 26.34 41.42 8.48
CA THR A 301 27.73 40.90 8.47
C THR A 301 28.51 41.16 7.18
N ASP A 302 27.88 41.78 6.18
CA ASP A 302 28.59 42.26 5.00
C ASP A 302 29.70 43.23 5.44
N ARG A 303 30.94 42.87 5.12
CA ARG A 303 32.21 43.51 5.52
C ARG A 303 32.37 44.92 4.94
N TYR A 304 31.49 45.84 5.30
CA TYR A 304 31.70 47.26 5.08
C TYR A 304 32.31 47.86 6.34
N PHE A 305 33.40 48.61 6.16
CA PHE A 305 33.53 49.83 6.95
C PHE A 305 32.26 50.65 6.69
N LYS A 306 31.26 50.58 7.57
CA LYS A 306 30.12 51.50 7.55
C LYS A 306 30.65 52.82 8.12
N ALA A 307 30.81 53.82 7.28
CA ALA A 307 30.90 55.22 7.69
C ALA A 307 29.50 55.81 7.48
N ASP A 308 28.77 56.07 8.55
CA ASP A 308 27.67 57.02 8.54
C ASP A 308 28.20 58.36 9.03
N GLY A 309 28.05 59.38 8.20
CA GLY A 309 28.57 60.71 8.49
C GLY A 309 27.90 61.74 7.59
N LEU A 310 28.17 63.01 7.88
CA LEU A 310 27.51 64.14 7.24
C LEU A 310 27.90 64.30 5.76
N ASN A 311 28.81 63.45 5.24
CA ASN A 311 29.38 63.53 3.90
C ASN A 311 30.01 64.92 3.63
N ASP A 312 30.58 65.50 4.70
CA ASP A 312 31.22 66.81 4.75
C ASP A 312 32.74 66.71 4.97
N GLY A 313 33.28 65.48 4.94
CA GLY A 313 34.70 65.17 5.11
C GLY A 313 35.14 64.99 6.56
N THR A 314 34.25 65.11 7.54
CA THR A 314 34.57 64.81 8.96
C THR A 314 34.63 63.31 9.24
N ASP A 315 34.01 62.52 8.37
CA ASP A 315 33.89 61.07 8.33
C ASP A 315 34.97 60.39 7.46
N ASP A 316 35.79 61.17 6.74
CA ASP A 316 36.87 60.66 5.90
C ASP A 316 38.03 60.07 6.72
N ALA A 317 38.58 58.95 6.25
CA ALA A 317 39.85 58.38 6.70
C ALA A 317 40.94 58.66 5.66
N PHE A 318 42.09 59.21 6.09
CA PHE A 318 43.19 59.60 5.20
C PHE A 318 44.39 58.66 5.34
N ILE A 319 44.83 58.07 4.22
CA ILE A 319 45.99 57.16 4.14
C ILE A 319 47.06 57.75 3.23
N ASP A 320 48.30 57.77 3.73
CA ASP A 320 49.50 58.08 2.95
C ASP A 320 50.63 57.10 3.33
N GLY A 321 51.18 56.40 2.34
CA GLY A 321 52.26 55.41 2.48
C GLY A 321 51.91 53.97 2.05
N VAL A 322 52.94 53.21 1.64
CA VAL A 322 52.80 51.82 1.19
C VAL A 322 52.59 50.89 2.40
N GLY A 323 51.44 50.22 2.46
CA GLY A 323 51.08 49.26 3.52
C GLY A 323 50.31 49.83 4.71
N ALA A 324 49.79 51.07 4.63
CA ALA A 324 49.05 51.70 5.72
C ALA A 324 47.54 51.38 5.68
N ILE A 325 46.93 51.28 6.88
CA ILE A 325 45.49 51.10 7.12
C ILE A 325 45.02 52.26 8.03
N ALA A 326 43.95 52.95 7.65
CA ALA A 326 43.24 53.92 8.51
C ALA A 326 41.77 53.51 8.64
N ILE A 327 41.26 53.48 9.87
CA ILE A 327 39.89 53.03 10.21
C ILE A 327 39.26 54.08 11.13
N GLY A 328 38.06 54.55 10.77
CA GLY A 328 37.23 55.49 11.55
C GLY A 328 37.37 56.97 11.15
N ALA A 329 36.34 57.76 11.46
CA ALA A 329 36.31 59.21 11.25
C ALA A 329 37.52 59.89 11.90
N SER A 330 38.29 60.67 11.14
CA SER A 330 39.53 61.33 11.59
C SER A 330 40.70 60.39 11.99
N GLY A 331 40.67 59.11 11.62
CA GLY A 331 41.81 58.21 11.78
C GLY A 331 43.03 58.69 10.98
N ARG A 332 44.13 59.03 11.65
CA ARG A 332 45.40 59.42 11.01
C ARG A 332 46.52 58.44 11.34
N SER A 333 47.00 57.74 10.33
CA SER A 333 48.20 56.91 10.42
C SER A 333 49.36 57.58 9.68
N GLN A 334 50.47 57.85 10.38
CA GLN A 334 51.70 58.37 9.78
C GLN A 334 52.89 57.61 10.34
N ARG A 335 53.71 56.99 9.48
CA ARG A 335 55.03 56.47 9.87
C ARG A 335 56.08 57.52 9.55
N ARG A 336 56.60 58.20 10.56
CA ARG A 336 57.75 59.11 10.42
C ARG A 336 59.00 58.32 10.02
N VAL A 337 59.35 58.32 8.74
CA VAL A 337 60.70 57.98 8.30
C VAL A 337 61.57 59.21 8.51
N GLN A 338 62.37 59.23 9.59
CA GLN A 338 63.38 60.27 9.80
C GLN A 338 64.53 60.08 8.81
N HIS A 339 64.47 60.75 7.65
CA HIS A 339 65.65 60.96 6.81
C HIS A 339 66.35 62.26 7.24
N ARG A 340 67.52 62.12 7.89
CA ARG A 340 68.48 63.21 8.15
C ARG A 340 69.01 63.75 6.82
N GLY A 341 68.87 65.05 6.60
CA GLY A 341 69.38 65.76 5.43
C GLY A 341 70.89 66.05 5.47
N GLY A 342 71.47 66.25 4.29
CA GLY A 342 72.80 66.81 4.07
C GLY A 342 72.87 67.53 2.71
N ARG A 343 73.06 68.85 2.74
CA ARG A 343 73.16 69.77 1.58
C ARG A 343 74.58 69.76 0.95
N ARG A 344 74.69 70.09 -0.36
CA ARG A 344 75.40 71.26 -0.96
C ARG A 344 75.75 71.07 -2.46
N GLY A 345 75.77 72.18 -3.23
CA GLY A 345 76.50 72.35 -4.52
C GLY A 345 75.62 72.70 -5.74
N VAL A 346 75.32 73.97 -6.07
CA VAL A 346 76.04 74.96 -6.92
C VAL A 346 75.83 74.82 -8.45
N GLY A 347 75.16 75.84 -9.05
CA GLY A 347 75.52 76.55 -10.29
C GLY A 347 75.20 75.93 -11.67
N LEU A 348 74.38 76.59 -12.50
CA LEU A 348 74.80 77.42 -13.66
C LEU A 348 73.57 77.82 -14.53
N ARG A 349 73.68 78.99 -15.14
CA ARG A 349 72.72 79.72 -16.00
C ARG A 349 72.92 79.34 -17.47
N LEU A 350 71.87 79.30 -18.30
CA LEU A 350 71.82 79.87 -19.67
C LEU A 350 70.47 79.57 -20.37
N GLN A 351 69.97 80.60 -21.07
CA GLN A 351 68.80 80.59 -21.96
C GLN A 351 69.21 80.10 -23.36
N HIS A 352 68.31 79.47 -24.13
CA HIS A 352 68.01 79.91 -25.51
C HIS A 352 66.78 79.25 -26.13
N HIS A 353 66.08 80.06 -26.93
CA HIS A 353 65.03 79.77 -27.91
C HIS A 353 65.47 78.81 -29.04
N GLY A 354 64.50 78.18 -29.71
CA GLY A 354 64.56 77.97 -31.16
C GLY A 354 63.91 76.68 -31.67
N ALA A 355 62.92 76.83 -32.55
CA ALA A 355 62.12 75.79 -33.19
C ALA A 355 62.79 75.15 -34.44
N GLY A 356 62.29 73.99 -34.86
CA GLY A 356 62.54 73.40 -36.19
C GLY A 356 61.90 72.02 -36.39
N GLN A 357 60.84 71.94 -37.20
CA GLN A 357 60.34 70.72 -37.89
C GLN A 357 61.05 70.60 -39.28
N PRO A 358 60.68 69.71 -40.24
CA PRO A 358 59.96 68.41 -40.25
C PRO A 358 60.67 67.32 -41.13
N GLU A 359 60.05 66.14 -41.31
CA GLU A 359 59.90 65.31 -42.55
C GLU A 359 59.79 63.80 -42.20
N GLN A 360 58.66 63.12 -42.44
CA GLN A 360 58.11 62.51 -43.67
C GLN A 360 58.65 61.11 -44.02
N ARG A 361 57.73 60.10 -43.98
CA ARG A 361 57.56 58.90 -44.84
C ARG A 361 57.03 57.72 -43.99
N ALA A 362 56.27 56.74 -44.45
CA ALA A 362 55.31 56.51 -45.54
C ALA A 362 54.93 55.02 -45.40
N GLY A 363 53.67 54.63 -45.62
CA GLY A 363 53.29 53.20 -45.69
C GLY A 363 51.79 52.98 -45.68
N ARG A 364 51.26 52.53 -46.81
CA ARG A 364 49.84 52.49 -47.22
C ARG A 364 49.32 51.04 -47.28
N PHE A 365 48.00 50.94 -47.48
CA PHE A 365 47.14 49.81 -47.90
C PHE A 365 46.59 48.99 -46.74
N GLY A 366 45.28 48.82 -46.55
CA GLY A 366 44.10 48.70 -47.42
C GLY A 366 43.19 47.70 -46.67
N GLY A 367 41.88 47.63 -46.69
CA GLY A 367 40.75 48.12 -47.48
C GLY A 367 39.61 47.14 -47.12
N GLY A 368 38.36 47.59 -46.99
CA GLY A 368 37.24 46.67 -46.75
C GLY A 368 36.05 47.33 -46.04
N ALA A 369 35.10 47.80 -46.84
CA ALA A 369 33.87 48.45 -46.43
C ALA A 369 32.66 47.50 -46.45
N GLY A 370 31.59 47.88 -45.76
CA GLY A 370 30.21 47.38 -45.93
C GLY A 370 29.44 47.36 -44.60
N PHE A 371 28.79 48.45 -44.15
CA PHE A 371 27.39 48.87 -44.43
C PHE A 371 26.34 47.75 -44.25
N GLY A 372 25.20 47.90 -43.55
CA GLY A 372 24.52 49.05 -42.94
C GLY A 372 23.50 48.58 -41.87
N GLN A 373 23.12 49.45 -40.92
CA GLN A 373 21.83 50.18 -40.85
C GLN A 373 20.62 49.28 -40.56
N ARG A 374 19.63 49.53 -39.69
CA ARG A 374 19.10 50.52 -38.71
C ARG A 374 18.04 49.67 -37.93
N GLY A 375 17.44 49.97 -36.80
CA GLY A 375 17.25 51.15 -35.96
C GLY A 375 16.24 50.75 -34.87
N ARG A 376 16.27 51.49 -33.76
CA ARG A 376 15.35 51.40 -32.60
C ARG A 376 13.88 51.68 -32.98
N TRP A 377 12.93 51.20 -32.18
CA TRP A 377 11.95 52.00 -31.42
C TRP A 377 11.31 51.19 -30.27
N ARG A 378 11.02 51.87 -29.15
CA ARG A 378 10.22 51.41 -27.99
C ARG A 378 8.73 51.77 -28.21
N LEU A 379 7.79 51.07 -27.55
CA LEU A 379 6.66 51.64 -26.79
C LEU A 379 5.85 50.56 -26.03
N GLN A 380 5.09 51.04 -25.04
CA GLN A 380 4.49 50.42 -23.84
C GLN A 380 3.19 49.61 -24.04
N PRO A 381 2.66 48.94 -22.97
CA PRO A 381 1.54 48.00 -23.04
C PRO A 381 0.16 48.65 -22.77
N GLY A 382 -0.90 48.04 -23.31
CA GLY A 382 -2.31 48.39 -23.06
C GLY A 382 -3.03 47.37 -22.18
N ARG A 383 -3.87 47.87 -21.26
CA ARG A 383 -4.80 47.14 -20.38
C ARG A 383 -6.07 46.67 -21.13
N GLY A 384 -6.73 45.61 -20.61
CA GLY A 384 -7.90 44.84 -21.15
C GLY A 384 -9.25 45.57 -21.22
N PRO A 385 -10.44 44.97 -20.92
CA PRO A 385 -10.85 43.59 -20.60
C PRO A 385 -11.84 43.01 -21.68
N GLY A 386 -12.36 41.78 -21.64
CA GLY A 386 -13.44 41.31 -20.76
C GLY A 386 -14.61 40.71 -21.56
N CYS A 387 -14.82 39.41 -21.38
CA CYS A 387 -15.99 38.55 -21.59
C CYS A 387 -17.20 39.01 -22.45
N THR A 388 -17.53 38.20 -23.47
CA THR A 388 -18.92 37.86 -23.80
C THR A 388 -18.99 36.38 -24.20
N GLY A 389 -19.94 35.66 -23.58
CA GLY A 389 -20.20 34.26 -23.83
C GLY A 389 -21.05 34.04 -25.09
N HIS A 390 -20.84 32.87 -25.70
CA HIS A 390 -21.81 32.20 -26.55
C HIS A 390 -21.47 30.70 -26.58
N GLY A 391 -22.36 29.87 -26.03
CA GLY A 391 -22.57 28.51 -26.53
C GLY A 391 -23.34 28.58 -27.87
N PRO A 392 -23.31 27.52 -28.70
CA PRO A 392 -23.94 26.26 -28.32
C PRO A 392 -23.21 24.98 -28.79
N GLU A 393 -23.73 23.85 -28.31
CA GLU A 393 -23.78 22.49 -28.89
C GLU A 393 -22.75 22.04 -29.94
N GLN A 394 -22.19 20.84 -29.75
CA GLN A 394 -22.43 19.66 -30.61
C GLN A 394 -21.68 18.43 -30.09
N ARG A 395 -22.32 17.28 -30.28
CA ARG A 395 -21.86 15.93 -29.91
C ARG A 395 -20.67 15.49 -30.77
N GLY A 396 -19.73 14.74 -30.21
CA GLY A 396 -18.70 14.08 -31.00
C GLY A 396 -17.91 13.05 -30.20
N ARG A 397 -18.14 11.78 -30.50
CA ARG A 397 -17.41 10.62 -29.98
C ARG A 397 -15.91 10.75 -30.30
N GLY A 398 -15.05 10.52 -29.31
CA GLY A 398 -13.61 10.37 -29.50
C GLY A 398 -13.06 9.29 -28.57
N ARG A 399 -12.72 8.13 -29.15
CA ARG A 399 -11.94 7.08 -28.49
C ARG A 399 -10.52 7.62 -28.22
N LEU A 400 -10.05 7.51 -26.98
CA LEU A 400 -8.63 7.65 -26.64
C LEU A 400 -8.05 6.25 -26.37
N PRO A 401 -6.87 5.91 -26.93
CA PRO A 401 -6.20 4.66 -26.61
C PRO A 401 -5.40 4.83 -25.30
N VAL A 402 -5.72 4.02 -24.29
CA VAL A 402 -4.87 3.84 -23.11
C VAL A 402 -3.70 2.94 -23.51
N ARG A 403 -2.47 3.44 -23.34
CA ARG A 403 -1.24 2.64 -23.43
C ARG A 403 -1.08 1.86 -22.12
N LEU A 404 -1.17 0.54 -22.20
CA LEU A 404 -0.64 -0.39 -21.19
C LEU A 404 0.85 -0.64 -21.48
N PRO A 405 1.77 -0.62 -20.50
CA PRO A 405 3.07 -1.25 -20.66
C PRO A 405 2.94 -2.77 -20.50
N ALA A 406 3.69 -3.47 -21.35
CA ALA A 406 3.69 -4.91 -21.53
C ALA A 406 4.14 -5.69 -20.29
N GLY A 407 3.53 -6.86 -20.11
CA GLY A 407 3.89 -7.83 -19.09
C GLY A 407 5.30 -8.39 -19.25
N ARG A 408 5.88 -8.77 -18.10
CA ARG A 408 6.97 -9.74 -18.04
C ARG A 408 6.34 -11.13 -17.89
N GLY A 409 6.55 -11.97 -18.90
CA GLY A 409 6.40 -13.41 -18.76
C GLY A 409 7.56 -13.96 -17.91
N LEU A 410 7.21 -14.76 -16.92
CA LEU A 410 8.14 -15.70 -16.29
C LEU A 410 7.93 -17.06 -16.96
N GLY A 411 9.04 -17.68 -17.35
CA GLY A 411 9.12 -19.11 -17.63
C GLY A 411 9.47 -19.89 -16.38
#